data_AF-A0AAD5HTF1-F1
#
_entry.id   AF-A0AAD5HTF1-F1
#
_cell.length_a   1.000
_cell.length_b   1.000
_cell.length_c   1.000
_cell.angle_alpha   90.00
_cell.angle_beta   90.00
_cell.angle_gamma   90.00
#
_symmetry.space_group_name_H-M   'P 1'
#
loop_
_entity.id
_entity.type
_entity.pdbx_description
1 polymer ?
#
loop_
_entity_poly.entity_id
_entity_poly.type
_entity_poly.pdbx_seq_one_letter_code
_entity_poly.pdbx_strand_id
1 'polypeptide(L)' 'MFRLNAISALFAVVLFSAINLAEASSHAVVLPPLGADPCTWGPSFWCENEENMKRCGVTKEDCERYAEDLL' A
#
# COMPACT_ATOMS: atom_id res chain seq x y z
N MET A 1 25.66 -39.40 -28.79
CA MET A 1 24.51 -38.58 -28.37
C MET A 1 24.00 -39.14 -27.06
N PHE A 2 24.04 -38.32 -26.01
CA PHE A 2 24.05 -38.73 -24.60
C PHE A 2 22.80 -39.53 -24.19
N ARG A 3 23.00 -40.77 -23.74
CA ARG A 3 22.01 -41.54 -22.98
C ARG A 3 21.98 -40.96 -21.57
N LEU A 4 21.14 -39.95 -21.32
CA LEU A 4 20.91 -39.47 -19.96
C LEU A 4 20.16 -40.57 -19.19
N ASN A 5 20.86 -41.16 -18.23
CA ASN A 5 20.30 -42.10 -17.27
C ASN A 5 19.16 -41.40 -16.52
N ALA A 6 18.03 -42.05 -16.25
CA ALA A 6 16.86 -41.43 -15.60
C ALA A 6 17.21 -40.75 -14.26
N ILE A 7 18.27 -41.24 -13.60
CA ILE A 7 18.88 -40.70 -12.38
C ILE A 7 19.45 -39.27 -12.59
N SER A 8 20.00 -39.00 -13.78
CA SER A 8 20.52 -37.69 -14.17
C SER A 8 19.41 -36.65 -14.41
N ALA A 9 18.24 -37.10 -14.87
CA ALA A 9 17.07 -36.24 -15.01
C ALA A 9 16.47 -35.89 -13.64
N LEU A 10 16.45 -36.85 -12.71
CA LEU A 10 16.01 -36.62 -11.33
C LEU A 10 16.92 -35.62 -10.61
N PHE A 11 18.24 -35.73 -10.76
CA PHE A 11 19.18 -34.74 -10.20
C PHE A 11 19.00 -33.35 -10.81
N ALA A 12 18.78 -33.25 -12.13
CA ALA A 12 18.47 -31.98 -12.77
C ALA A 12 17.19 -31.37 -12.21
N VAL A 13 16.10 -32.14 -12.08
CA VAL A 13 14.83 -31.67 -11.52
C VAL A 13 15.00 -31.19 -10.07
N VAL A 14 15.79 -31.89 -9.25
CA VAL A 14 16.09 -31.46 -7.86
C VAL A 14 16.90 -30.17 -7.85
N LEU A 15 17.91 -30.03 -8.72
CA LEU A 15 18.71 -28.81 -8.88
C LEU A 15 17.90 -27.63 -9.44
N PHE A 16 16.93 -27.88 -10.34
CA PHE A 16 16.01 -26.87 -10.88
C PHE A 16 14.88 -26.51 -9.90
N SER A 17 14.45 -27.43 -9.04
CA SER A 17 13.40 -27.20 -8.04
C SER A 17 13.83 -26.31 -6.87
N ALA A 18 15.14 -26.11 -6.68
CA ALA A 18 15.67 -25.14 -5.72
C ALA A 18 15.54 -23.67 -6.19
N ILE A 19 15.10 -23.42 -7.43
CA ILE A 19 15.21 -22.08 -8.02
C ILE A 19 14.07 -21.12 -7.61
N ASN A 20 12.92 -21.55 -7.06
CA ASN A 20 11.89 -20.56 -6.69
C ASN A 20 11.06 -20.92 -5.44
N LEU A 21 11.69 -21.03 -4.27
CA LEU A 21 10.99 -20.90 -2.97
C LEU A 21 11.30 -19.57 -2.26
N ALA A 22 12.01 -18.65 -2.92
CA ALA A 22 12.38 -17.37 -2.34
C ALA A 22 11.95 -16.17 -3.21
N GLU A 23 10.75 -16.20 -3.79
CA GLU A 23 10.15 -14.99 -4.33
C GLU A 23 8.61 -15.02 -4.18
N ALA A 24 8.12 -15.39 -3.00
CA ALA A 24 6.88 -14.79 -2.54
C ALA A 24 7.27 -13.39 -2.05
N SER A 25 7.39 -12.42 -2.96
CA SER A 25 7.60 -11.01 -2.62
C SER A 25 6.33 -10.45 -1.99
N SER A 26 6.09 -10.84 -0.73
CA SER A 26 5.17 -10.11 0.13
C SER A 26 5.82 -8.76 0.41
N HIS A 27 5.53 -7.75 -0.40
CA HIS A 27 5.65 -6.38 0.04
C HIS A 27 4.82 -6.28 1.32
N ALA A 28 5.49 -6.26 2.47
CA ALA A 28 4.82 -6.05 3.74
C ALA A 28 4.14 -4.68 3.65
N VAL A 29 2.82 -4.68 3.55
CA VAL A 29 2.03 -3.45 3.58
C VAL A 29 2.09 -2.93 5.01
N VAL A 30 3.04 -2.03 5.27
CA VAL A 30 3.09 -1.27 6.52
C VAL A 30 2.02 -0.19 6.40
N LEU A 31 0.83 -0.48 6.91
CA LEU A 31 -0.21 0.54 7.03
C LEU A 31 0.19 1.52 8.13
N PRO A 32 0.08 2.84 7.90
CA PRO A 32 0.25 3.81 8.97
C PRO A 32 -0.83 3.60 10.05
N PRO A 33 -0.54 3.95 11.31
CA PRO A 33 -1.55 3.89 12.36
C PRO A 33 -2.73 4.80 12.01
N LEU A 34 -3.94 4.40 12.41
CA LEU A 34 -5.14 5.17 12.11
C LEU A 34 -5.02 6.57 12.74
N GLY A 35 -5.40 7.60 11.97
CA GLY A 35 -5.29 8.98 12.40
C GLY A 35 -3.85 9.55 12.40
N ALA A 36 -2.86 8.84 11.85
CA ALA A 36 -1.50 9.38 11.71
C ALA A 36 -1.45 10.64 10.82
N ASP A 37 -2.35 10.73 9.84
CA ASP A 37 -2.52 11.91 9.01
C ASP A 37 -3.65 12.81 9.58
N PRO A 38 -3.34 14.04 10.05
CA PRO A 38 -4.35 14.98 10.55
C PRO A 38 -5.47 15.29 9.57
N CYS A 39 -5.23 15.16 8.27
CA CYS A 39 -6.26 15.36 7.26
C CYS A 39 -7.36 14.28 7.32
N THR A 40 -7.13 13.17 8.04
CA THR A 40 -8.13 12.12 8.31
C THR A 40 -8.96 12.36 9.56
N TRP A 41 -8.66 13.40 10.37
CA TRP A 41 -9.41 13.70 11.60
C TRP A 41 -10.79 14.32 11.34
N GLY A 42 -10.97 14.86 10.13
CA GLY A 42 -12.23 15.42 9.69
C GLY A 42 -12.28 16.95 9.66
N PRO A 43 -13.45 17.51 9.29
CA PRO A 43 -13.58 18.91 8.88
C PRO A 43 -13.27 19.91 9.97
N SER A 44 -13.44 19.53 11.24
CA SER A 44 -13.02 20.34 12.38
C SER A 44 -11.53 20.69 12.35
N PHE A 45 -10.68 19.85 11.74
CA PHE A 45 -9.26 20.14 11.58
C PHE A 45 -8.97 20.88 10.26
N TRP A 46 -9.39 20.33 9.12
CA TRP A 46 -9.02 20.92 7.82
C TRP A 46 -9.75 22.24 7.51
N CYS A 47 -10.88 22.54 8.17
CA CYS A 47 -11.56 23.84 8.08
C CYS A 47 -11.24 24.79 9.23
N GLU A 48 -10.30 24.45 10.12
CA GLU A 48 -9.95 25.32 11.25
C GLU A 48 -9.26 26.62 10.79
N ASN A 49 -8.39 26.52 9.79
CA ASN A 49 -7.63 27.65 9.24
C ASN A 49 -7.08 27.32 7.84
N GLU A 50 -6.62 28.36 7.12
CA GLU A 50 -6.12 28.26 5.75
C GLU A 50 -4.85 27.38 5.62
N GLU A 51 -4.03 27.29 6.67
CA GLU A 51 -2.84 26.44 6.66
C GLU A 51 -3.23 24.96 6.64
N ASN A 52 -4.19 24.55 7.48
CA ASN A 52 -4.72 23.19 7.49
C ASN A 52 -5.42 22.84 6.16
N MET A 53 -6.17 23.79 5.59
CA MET A 53 -6.78 23.63 4.27
C MET A 53 -5.74 23.35 3.19
N LYS A 54 -4.70 24.19 3.10
CA LYS A 54 -3.59 24.02 2.15
C LYS A 54 -2.86 22.71 2.35
N ARG A 55 -2.59 22.35 3.61
CA ARG A 55 -1.92 21.09 3.97
C ARG A 55 -2.72 19.87 3.51
N CYS A 56 -4.04 19.91 3.66
CA CYS A 56 -4.93 18.81 3.33
C CYS A 56 -5.46 18.83 1.89
N GLY A 57 -5.09 19.85 1.10
CA GLY A 57 -5.56 20.00 -0.28
C GLY A 57 -7.06 20.27 -0.38
N VAL A 58 -7.62 20.95 0.62
CA VAL A 58 -9.05 21.23 0.70
C VAL A 58 -9.34 22.70 0.41
N THR A 59 -10.44 23.00 -0.30
CA THR A 59 -10.81 24.37 -0.64
C THR A 59 -11.79 24.98 0.37
N LYS A 60 -12.04 26.29 0.23
CA LYS A 60 -13.01 26.99 1.07
C LYS A 60 -14.43 26.49 0.80
N GLU A 61 -14.73 26.19 -0.46
CA GLU A 61 -16.02 25.68 -0.91
C GLU A 61 -16.30 24.29 -0.32
N ASP A 62 -15.28 23.45 -0.13
CA ASP A 62 -15.44 22.16 0.56
C ASP A 62 -15.86 22.33 2.02
N CYS A 63 -15.30 23.33 2.72
CA CYS A 63 -15.67 23.67 4.09
C CYS A 63 -17.08 24.26 4.18
N GLU A 64 -17.46 25.13 3.24
CA GLU A 64 -18.79 25.72 3.16
C GLU A 64 -19.85 24.65 2.93
N ARG A 65 -19.62 23.74 1.97
CA ARG A 65 -20.50 22.59 1.72
C ARG A 65 -20.67 21.70 2.95
N TYR A 66 -19.59 21.42 3.69
CA TYR A 66 -19.71 20.65 4.93
C TYR A 66 -20.54 21.37 6.00
N ALA A 67 -20.43 22.70 6.09
CA ALA A 67 -21.24 23.49 7.02
C ALA A 67 -22.73 23.49 6.62
N GLU A 68 -23.05 23.48 5.34
CA GLU A 68 -24.41 23.36 4.82
C GLU A 68 -25.03 21.99 5.10
N ASP A 69 -24.26 20.90 4.96
CA ASP A 69 -24.72 19.53 5.24
C ASP A 69 -25.10 19.30 6.71
N LEU A 70 -24.71 20.20 7.62
CA LEU A 70 -25.04 20.16 9.05
C LEU A 70 -26.29 20.97 9.43
N LEU A 71 -26.90 21.69 8.49
CA LEU A 71 -28.11 22.51 8.67
C LEU A 71 -29.36 21.79 8.17
#